data_AF-A0A265URR6-F1
#
_entry.id   AF-A0A265URR6-F1
#
_cell.length_a   1.000
_cell.length_b   1.000
_cell.length_c   1.000
_cell.angle_alpha   90.00
_cell.angle_beta   90.00
_cell.angle_gamma   90.00
#
_symmetry.space_group_name_H-M   'P 1'
#
loop_
_entity.id
_entity.type
_entity.pdbx_description
1 polymer ?
#
loop_
_entity_poly.entity_id
_entity_poly.type
_entity_poly.pdbx_seq_one_letter_code
_entity_poly.pdbx_strand_id
1 'polypeptide(L)'
;MKNLSILLKISAVLWIIWGIVHILAGIMTMNGILSEDISSSITGIADAVDPSSLQMNYPKATGAVIGQHGFNLFWIGIVTFISAFFIWKGHKNAIFLATITGGLADLGYFLFLDLGGYVKFVPGSIMTIISALAILTSFYYYYKNRKINPPE
;
A
#
# COMPACT_ATOMS: atom_id res chain seq x y z
N MET A 1 13.54 -26.12 9.83
CA MET A 1 12.23 -25.47 9.55
C MET A 1 12.05 -24.10 10.20
N LYS A 2 12.54 -23.84 11.43
CA LYS A 2 12.48 -22.51 12.09
C LYS A 2 12.96 -21.35 11.18
N ASN A 3 14.03 -21.56 10.43
CA ASN A 3 14.61 -20.55 9.53
C ASN A 3 13.72 -20.14 8.34
N LEU A 4 12.71 -20.92 7.96
CA LEU A 4 11.80 -20.52 6.88
C LEU A 4 10.64 -19.69 7.43
N SER A 5 10.15 -20.02 8.63
CA SER A 5 9.05 -19.30 9.27
C SER A 5 9.37 -17.82 9.55
N ILE A 6 10.66 -17.47 9.76
CA ILE A 6 11.09 -16.08 9.97
C ILE A 6 10.74 -15.18 8.77
N LEU A 7 10.74 -15.73 7.55
CA LEU A 7 10.39 -14.98 6.34
C LEU A 7 8.93 -14.53 6.35
N LEU A 8 8.03 -15.37 6.89
CA LEU A 8 6.63 -14.98 7.08
C LEU A 8 6.48 -13.90 8.16
N LYS A 9 7.32 -13.95 9.21
CA LYS A 9 7.32 -12.91 10.24
C LYS A 9 7.77 -11.57 9.68
N ILE A 10 8.86 -11.57 8.92
CA ILE A 10 9.36 -10.39 8.21
C ILE A 10 8.29 -9.87 7.25
N SER A 11 7.74 -10.73 6.38
CA SER A 11 6.70 -10.35 5.43
C SER A 11 5.46 -9.76 6.11
N ALA A 12 5.01 -10.37 7.21
CA ALA A 12 3.87 -9.87 7.98
C ALA A 12 4.16 -8.50 8.62
N VAL A 13 5.37 -8.25 9.17
CA VAL A 13 5.73 -6.92 9.68
C VAL A 13 5.73 -5.89 8.57
N LEU A 14 6.28 -6.23 7.40
CA LEU A 14 6.27 -5.33 6.24
C LEU A 14 4.84 -4.98 5.80
N TRP A 15 3.95 -5.97 5.72
CA TRP A 15 2.53 -5.73 5.40
C TRP A 15 1.78 -4.96 6.48
N ILE A 16 2.13 -5.11 7.76
CA ILE A 16 1.59 -4.29 8.86
C ILE A 16 1.98 -2.83 8.67
N ILE A 17 3.27 -2.55 8.46
CA ILE A 17 3.77 -1.18 8.25
C ILE A 17 3.08 -0.56 7.05
N TRP A 18 3.07 -1.27 5.92
CA TRP A 18 2.43 -0.84 4.69
C TRP A 18 0.93 -0.55 4.90
N GLY A 19 0.21 -1.46 5.55
CA GLY A 19 -1.23 -1.32 5.80
C GLY A 19 -1.57 -0.12 6.68
N ILE A 20 -0.80 0.12 7.75
CA ILE A 20 -1.00 1.28 8.63
C ILE A 20 -0.79 2.59 7.86
N VAL A 21 0.28 2.69 7.06
CA VAL A 21 0.55 3.90 6.26
C VAL A 21 -0.59 4.19 5.29
N HIS A 22 -1.14 3.17 4.63
CA HIS A 22 -2.24 3.34 3.67
C HIS A 22 -3.58 3.65 4.33
N ILE A 23 -3.85 3.10 5.52
CA ILE A 23 -4.99 3.50 6.34
C ILE A 23 -4.91 5.00 6.66
N LEU A 24 -3.74 5.46 7.13
CA LEU A 24 -3.53 6.87 7.48
C LEU A 24 -3.62 7.78 6.24
N ALA A 25 -3.00 7.40 5.13
CA ALA A 25 -3.07 8.15 3.87
C ALA A 25 -4.52 8.27 3.37
N GLY A 26 -5.29 7.19 3.45
CA GLY A 26 -6.71 7.20 3.11
C GLY A 26 -7.52 8.14 3.99
N ILE A 27 -7.33 8.10 5.30
CA ILE A 27 -7.99 9.01 6.26
C ILE A 27 -7.63 10.46 5.96
N MET A 28 -6.35 10.78 5.77
CA MET A 28 -5.88 12.15 5.51
C MET A 28 -6.43 12.68 4.19
N THR A 29 -6.45 11.86 3.13
CA THR A 29 -7.01 12.22 1.83
C THR A 29 -8.50 12.50 1.94
N MET A 30 -9.27 11.63 2.60
CA MET A 30 -10.70 11.87 2.80
C MET A 30 -10.96 13.10 3.67
N ASN A 31 -10.15 13.33 4.71
CA ASN A 31 -10.30 14.50 5.57
C ASN A 31 -10.13 15.81 4.80
N GLY A 32 -9.13 15.91 3.92
CA GLY A 32 -8.93 17.10 3.09
C GLY A 32 -10.12 17.38 2.16
N ILE A 33 -10.76 16.33 1.62
CA ILE A 33 -11.99 16.48 0.83
C ILE A 33 -13.18 16.93 1.70
N LEU A 34 -13.33 16.37 2.90
CA LEU A 34 -14.40 16.73 3.83
C LEU A 34 -14.24 18.14 4.40
N SER A 35 -13.02 18.66 4.44
CA SER A 35 -12.71 20.04 4.83
C SER A 35 -12.64 21.02 3.65
N GLU A 36 -13.09 20.61 2.46
CA GLU A 36 -13.06 21.41 1.22
C GLU A 36 -11.64 21.87 0.77
N ASP A 37 -10.60 21.19 1.22
CA ASP A 37 -9.20 21.44 0.87
C ASP A 37 -8.65 20.31 -0.03
N ILE A 38 -9.06 20.37 -1.30
CA ILE A 38 -8.65 19.40 -2.32
C ILE A 38 -7.15 19.53 -2.63
N SER A 39 -6.62 20.75 -2.60
CA SER A 39 -5.21 21.04 -2.90
C SER A 39 -4.27 20.34 -1.92
N SER A 40 -4.57 20.38 -0.62
CA SER A 40 -3.76 19.66 0.38
C SER A 40 -3.86 18.14 0.24
N SER A 41 -5.04 17.63 -0.14
CA SER A 41 -5.23 16.20 -0.42
C SER A 41 -4.33 15.72 -1.57
N ILE A 42 -4.24 16.49 -2.66
CA ILE A 42 -3.38 16.17 -3.80
C ILE A 42 -1.90 16.33 -3.41
N THR A 43 -1.55 17.40 -2.68
CA THR A 43 -0.16 17.64 -2.23
C THR A 43 0.34 16.52 -1.32
N GLY A 44 -0.51 15.93 -0.49
CA GLY A 44 -0.16 14.79 0.35
C GLY A 44 0.14 13.50 -0.43
N ILE A 45 -0.33 13.39 -1.68
CA ILE A 45 -0.09 12.25 -2.57
C ILE A 45 1.06 12.54 -3.53
N ALA A 46 1.08 13.72 -4.15
CA ALA A 46 2.03 14.17 -5.16
C ALA A 46 3.00 15.22 -4.56
N ASP A 47 3.75 14.83 -3.54
CA ASP A 47 4.50 15.74 -2.67
C ASP A 47 5.79 16.33 -3.30
N ALA A 48 6.13 15.95 -4.54
CA ALA A 48 7.18 16.60 -5.32
C ALA A 48 6.65 17.75 -6.19
N VAL A 49 5.33 17.86 -6.38
CA VAL A 49 4.71 18.96 -7.13
C VAL A 49 4.72 20.24 -6.29
N ASP A 50 4.98 21.38 -6.94
CA ASP A 50 4.87 22.69 -6.28
C ASP A 50 3.43 22.91 -5.79
N PRO A 51 3.19 23.07 -4.47
CA PRO A 51 1.85 23.24 -3.94
C PRO A 51 1.11 24.44 -4.51
N SER A 52 1.84 25.50 -4.91
CA SER A 52 1.24 26.69 -5.50
C SER A 52 0.57 26.39 -6.86
N SER A 53 1.11 25.42 -7.61
CA SER A 53 0.53 24.98 -8.88
C SER A 53 -0.76 24.19 -8.73
N LEU A 54 -1.05 23.69 -7.52
CA LEU A 54 -2.24 22.93 -7.19
C LEU A 54 -3.35 23.80 -6.58
N GLN A 55 -3.08 25.06 -6.26
CA GLN A 55 -4.08 25.97 -5.69
C GLN A 55 -5.03 26.49 -6.77
N MET A 56 -6.22 25.89 -6.83
CA MET A 56 -7.27 26.30 -7.75
C MET A 56 -8.66 25.95 -7.25
N ASN A 57 -9.67 26.52 -7.89
CA ASN A 57 -11.07 26.13 -7.69
C ASN A 57 -11.34 24.82 -8.45
N TYR A 58 -11.25 23.69 -7.75
CA TYR A 58 -11.55 22.38 -8.32
C TYR A 58 -13.06 22.20 -8.55
N PRO A 59 -13.46 21.63 -9.69
CA PRO A 59 -14.83 21.13 -9.85
C PRO A 59 -15.16 20.12 -8.74
N LYS A 60 -16.41 20.15 -8.23
CA LYS A 60 -16.87 19.23 -7.18
C LYS A 60 -16.63 17.75 -7.51
N ALA A 61 -16.77 17.40 -8.80
CA ALA A 61 -16.51 16.05 -9.28
C ALA A 61 -15.05 15.61 -9.07
N THR A 62 -14.07 16.51 -9.24
CA THR A 62 -12.64 16.20 -9.00
C THR A 62 -12.40 15.88 -7.53
N GLY A 63 -12.97 16.66 -6.62
CA GLY A 63 -12.91 16.36 -5.18
C GLY A 63 -13.52 15.00 -4.84
N ALA A 64 -14.65 14.64 -5.45
CA ALA A 64 -15.27 13.32 -5.27
C ALA A 64 -14.38 12.16 -5.77
N VAL A 65 -13.67 12.33 -6.89
CA VAL A 65 -12.70 11.34 -7.39
C VAL A 65 -11.52 11.17 -6.43
N ILE A 66 -10.98 12.26 -5.89
CA ILE A 66 -9.91 12.18 -4.87
C ILE A 66 -10.42 11.53 -3.59
N GLY A 67 -11.65 11.83 -3.17
CA GLY A 67 -12.29 11.17 -2.02
C GLY A 67 -12.45 9.67 -2.24
N GLN A 68 -12.84 9.25 -3.45
CA GLN A 68 -12.90 7.83 -3.83
C GLN A 68 -11.52 7.16 -3.80
N HIS A 69 -10.48 7.85 -4.25
CA HIS A 69 -9.10 7.38 -4.13
C HIS A 69 -8.69 7.19 -2.67
N GLY A 70 -8.96 8.18 -1.80
CA GLY A 70 -8.71 8.10 -0.36
C GLY A 70 -9.44 6.93 0.31
N PHE A 71 -10.72 6.71 -0.05
CA PHE A 71 -11.47 5.54 0.41
C PHE A 71 -10.83 4.23 -0.04
N ASN A 72 -10.33 4.17 -1.27
CA ASN A 72 -9.63 2.99 -1.78
C ASN A 72 -8.36 2.69 -0.99
N LEU A 73 -7.50 3.69 -0.77
CA LEU A 73 -6.30 3.54 0.05
C LEU A 73 -6.64 3.01 1.45
N PHE A 74 -7.71 3.53 2.05
CA PHE A 74 -8.16 3.13 3.38
C PHE A 74 -8.54 1.64 3.45
N TRP A 75 -9.47 1.19 2.60
CA TRP A 75 -9.92 -0.21 2.68
C TRP A 75 -8.83 -1.19 2.22
N ILE A 76 -8.01 -0.81 1.23
CA ILE A 76 -6.85 -1.60 0.79
C ILE A 76 -5.87 -1.78 1.95
N GLY A 77 -5.58 -0.69 2.68
CA GLY A 77 -4.75 -0.72 3.88
C GLY A 77 -5.29 -1.66 4.96
N ILE A 78 -6.60 -1.62 5.23
CA ILE A 78 -7.27 -2.53 6.17
C ILE A 78 -7.13 -3.99 5.76
N VAL A 79 -7.45 -4.33 4.50
CA VAL A 79 -7.40 -5.71 4.00
C VAL A 79 -5.98 -6.27 4.12
N THR A 80 -4.97 -5.48 3.73
CA THR A 80 -3.58 -5.88 3.81
C THR A 80 -3.09 -6.00 5.25
N PHE A 81 -3.46 -5.06 6.12
CA PHE A 81 -3.16 -5.10 7.56
C PHE A 81 -3.71 -6.36 8.23
N ILE A 82 -4.99 -6.69 7.97
CA ILE A 82 -5.62 -7.90 8.52
C ILE A 82 -4.93 -9.16 7.95
N SER A 83 -4.67 -9.19 6.65
CA SER A 83 -3.99 -10.31 5.98
C SER A 83 -2.63 -10.61 6.60
N ALA A 84 -1.90 -9.58 7.05
CA ALA A 84 -0.59 -9.73 7.68
C ALA A 84 -0.61 -10.65 8.92
N PHE A 85 -1.67 -10.60 9.74
CA PHE A 85 -1.81 -11.50 10.90
C PHE A 85 -2.03 -12.96 10.49
N PHE A 86 -2.71 -13.19 9.37
CA PHE A 86 -2.87 -14.53 8.80
C PHE A 86 -1.58 -15.02 8.12
N ILE A 87 -0.83 -14.13 7.46
CA ILE A 87 0.51 -14.43 6.92
C ILE A 87 1.45 -14.83 8.06
N TRP A 88 1.42 -14.12 9.19
CA TRP A 88 2.20 -14.46 10.38
C TRP A 88 1.94 -15.89 10.88
N LYS A 89 0.70 -16.39 10.71
CA LYS A 89 0.28 -17.76 11.05
C LYS A 89 0.51 -18.77 9.93
N GLY A 90 1.02 -18.36 8.77
CA GLY A 90 1.34 -19.23 7.63
C GLY A 90 0.17 -19.54 6.70
N HIS A 91 -0.92 -18.77 6.74
CA HIS A 91 -2.04 -18.97 5.83
C HIS A 91 -1.68 -18.53 4.41
N LYS A 92 -1.57 -19.51 3.50
CA LYS A 92 -1.16 -19.30 2.10
C LYS A 92 -2.07 -18.33 1.36
N ASN A 93 -3.39 -18.44 1.52
CA ASN A 93 -4.35 -17.57 0.83
C ASN A 93 -4.20 -16.09 1.23
N ALA A 94 -3.78 -15.82 2.47
CA ALA A 94 -3.54 -14.45 2.92
C ALA A 94 -2.33 -13.80 2.22
N ILE A 95 -1.32 -14.59 1.85
CA ILE A 95 -0.18 -14.10 1.05
C ILE A 95 -0.68 -13.58 -0.31
N PHE A 96 -1.52 -14.35 -0.99
CA PHE A 96 -2.08 -13.96 -2.28
C PHE A 96 -3.01 -12.75 -2.14
N LEU A 97 -3.87 -12.72 -1.11
CA LEU A 97 -4.79 -11.61 -0.88
C LEU A 97 -4.03 -10.29 -0.63
N ALA A 98 -3.02 -10.29 0.23
CA ALA A 98 -2.19 -9.11 0.49
C ALA A 98 -1.43 -8.68 -0.77
N THR A 99 -0.89 -9.63 -1.53
CA THR A 99 -0.11 -9.32 -2.75
C THR A 99 -0.98 -8.75 -3.86
N ILE A 100 -2.15 -9.32 -4.12
CA ILE A 100 -3.05 -8.82 -5.16
C ILE A 100 -3.63 -7.47 -4.73
N THR A 101 -4.01 -7.32 -3.47
CA THR A 101 -4.64 -6.07 -2.98
C THR A 101 -3.61 -4.96 -2.83
N GLY A 102 -2.60 -5.15 -1.97
CA GLY A 102 -1.59 -4.13 -1.68
C GLY A 102 -0.54 -4.01 -2.79
N GLY A 103 -0.09 -5.13 -3.35
CA GLY A 103 0.93 -5.12 -4.41
C GLY A 103 0.44 -4.48 -5.72
N LEU A 104 -0.83 -4.68 -6.12
CA LEU A 104 -1.36 -3.98 -7.29
C LEU A 104 -1.63 -2.50 -7.02
N ALA A 105 -1.99 -2.13 -5.79
CA ALA A 105 -2.11 -0.72 -5.39
C ALA A 105 -0.77 0.00 -5.54
N ASP A 106 0.31 -0.58 -5.02
CA ASP A 106 1.66 -0.03 -5.16
C ASP A 106 2.20 -0.09 -6.59
N LEU A 107 1.80 -1.09 -7.39
CA LEU A 107 2.16 -1.09 -8.81
C LEU A 107 1.53 0.10 -9.53
N GLY A 108 0.26 0.41 -9.26
CA GLY A 108 -0.39 1.61 -9.77
C GLY A 108 0.33 2.88 -9.30
N TYR A 109 0.64 2.96 -8.01
CA TYR A 109 1.41 4.08 -7.46
C TYR A 109 2.75 4.24 -8.15
N PHE A 110 3.52 3.16 -8.29
CA PHE A 110 4.83 3.18 -8.94
C PHE A 110 4.75 3.67 -10.39
N LEU A 111 3.79 3.15 -11.16
CA LEU A 111 3.65 3.49 -12.58
C LEU A 111 3.26 4.94 -12.81
N PHE A 112 2.37 5.50 -11.99
CA PHE A 112 1.79 6.82 -12.25
C PHE A 112 2.39 7.94 -11.39
N LEU A 113 2.91 7.64 -10.21
CA LEU A 113 3.43 8.62 -9.26
C LEU A 113 4.96 8.59 -9.21
N ASP A 114 5.57 7.42 -8.94
CA ASP A 114 7.04 7.31 -8.87
C ASP A 114 7.68 7.55 -10.25
N LEU A 115 7.28 6.80 -11.29
CA LEU A 115 7.81 6.98 -12.65
C LEU A 115 7.39 8.31 -13.29
N GLY A 116 6.27 8.89 -12.83
CA GLY A 116 5.80 10.21 -13.25
C GLY A 116 6.63 11.37 -12.66
N GLY A 117 7.47 11.11 -11.65
CA GLY A 117 8.26 12.14 -10.98
C GLY A 117 7.44 13.07 -10.09
N TYR A 118 6.26 12.63 -9.64
CA TYR A 118 5.33 13.45 -8.86
C TYR A 118 5.51 13.31 -7.34
N VAL A 119 6.40 12.42 -6.90
CA VAL A 119 6.56 12.08 -5.48
C VAL A 119 8.02 12.11 -5.06
N LYS A 120 8.25 12.44 -3.79
CA LYS A 120 9.54 12.31 -3.13
C LYS A 120 9.69 10.88 -2.60
N PHE A 121 10.93 10.55 -2.23
CA PHE A 121 11.30 9.22 -1.77
C PHE A 121 10.50 8.76 -0.53
N VAL A 122 10.08 9.67 0.36
CA VAL A 122 9.40 9.37 1.63
C VAL A 122 8.07 10.11 1.71
N PRO A 123 6.95 9.45 2.07
CA PRO A 123 6.80 8.03 2.40
C PRO A 123 6.57 7.11 1.18
N GLY A 124 6.31 7.71 0.01
CA GLY A 124 5.86 7.04 -1.22
C GLY A 124 6.73 5.88 -1.68
N SER A 125 7.89 6.19 -2.27
CA SER A 125 8.77 5.16 -2.85
C SER A 125 9.24 4.13 -1.82
N ILE A 126 9.31 4.49 -0.53
CA ILE A 126 9.57 3.53 0.55
C ILE A 126 8.48 2.48 0.64
N MET A 127 7.19 2.84 0.52
CA MET A 127 6.10 1.85 0.57
C MET A 127 6.19 0.86 -0.58
N THR A 128 6.52 1.32 -1.79
CA THR A 128 6.80 0.47 -2.96
C THR A 128 7.90 -0.55 -2.68
N ILE A 129 8.98 -0.14 -2.01
CA ILE A 129 10.07 -1.04 -1.61
C ILE A 129 9.60 -2.02 -0.53
N ILE A 130 8.84 -1.54 0.47
CA ILE A 130 8.31 -2.37 1.56
C ILE A 130 7.39 -3.46 1.02
N SER A 131 6.46 -3.13 0.13
CA SER A 131 5.55 -4.11 -0.46
C SER A 131 6.30 -5.09 -1.35
N ALA A 132 7.26 -4.64 -2.17
CA ALA A 132 8.11 -5.52 -2.97
C ALA A 132 8.88 -6.53 -2.09
N LEU A 133 9.48 -6.08 -0.99
CA LEU A 133 10.15 -6.95 -0.02
C LEU A 133 9.16 -7.91 0.66
N ALA A 134 7.96 -7.44 1.00
CA ALA A 134 6.92 -8.28 1.59
C ALA A 134 6.50 -9.41 0.64
N ILE A 135 6.32 -9.09 -0.65
CA ILE A 135 6.00 -10.06 -1.71
C ILE A 135 7.15 -11.06 -1.87
N LEU A 136 8.39 -10.59 -2.04
CA LEU A 136 9.55 -11.46 -2.26
C LEU A 136 9.74 -12.44 -1.10
N THR A 137 9.68 -11.96 0.14
CA THR A 137 9.83 -12.81 1.34
C THR A 137 8.69 -13.81 1.50
N SER A 138 7.44 -13.41 1.24
CA SER A 138 6.27 -14.29 1.27
C SER A 138 6.32 -15.38 0.20
N PHE A 139 6.62 -15.03 -1.06
CA PHE A 139 6.65 -15.99 -2.15
C PHE A 139 7.88 -16.89 -2.09
N TYR A 140 9.03 -16.38 -1.66
CA TYR A 140 10.20 -17.22 -1.41
C TYR A 140 9.90 -18.28 -0.34
N TYR A 141 9.21 -17.91 0.75
CA TYR A 141 8.68 -18.88 1.72
C TYR A 141 7.75 -19.90 1.04
N TYR A 142 6.74 -19.43 0.30
CA TYR A 142 5.71 -20.28 -0.30
C TYR A 142 6.31 -21.37 -1.21
N TYR A 143 7.16 -20.97 -2.16
CA TYR A 143 7.77 -21.90 -3.11
C TYR A 143 8.75 -22.86 -2.44
N LYS A 144 9.56 -22.38 -1.50
CA LYS A 144 10.52 -23.23 -0.78
C LYS A 144 9.81 -24.22 0.15
N ASN A 145 8.75 -23.78 0.83
CA ASN A 145 7.96 -24.66 1.68
C ASN A 145 7.23 -25.73 0.87
N ARG A 146 6.71 -25.40 -0.33
CA ARG A 146 6.06 -26.38 -1.22
C ARG A 146 7.04 -27.43 -1.77
N LYS A 147 8.31 -27.06 -2.01
CA LYS A 147 9.34 -28.03 -2.40
C LYS A 147 9.70 -29.00 -1.27
N ILE A 148 9.73 -28.52 -0.03
CA ILE A 148 10.06 -29.33 1.16
C ILE A 148 8.86 -30.19 1.58
N ASN A 149 7.65 -29.62 1.50
CA ASN A 149 6.39 -30.26 1.88
C ASN A 149 5.43 -30.17 0.69
N PRO A 150 5.53 -31.10 -0.28
CA PRO A 150 4.60 -31.16 -1.41
C PRO A 150 3.16 -31.33 -0.91
N PRO A 151 2.17 -30.72 -1.58
CA PRO A 151 0.78 -31.11 -1.36
C PRO A 151 0.61 -32.58 -1.75
N GLU A 152 -0.13 -33.34 -0.94
CA GLU A 152 -0.58 -34.71 -1.27
C GLU A 152 -1.42 -34.73 -2.54
#